data_AF-A0A0D0E4K1-F1
#
_entry.id   AF-A0A0D0E4K1-F1
#
_cell.length_a   1.000
_cell.length_b   1.000
_cell.length_c   1.000
_cell.angle_alpha   90.00
_cell.angle_beta   90.00
_cell.angle_gamma   90.00
#
_symmetry.space_group_name_H-M   'P 1'
#
loop_
_entity.id
_entity.type
_entity.pdbx_description
1 polymer ?
#
loop_
_entity_poly.entity_id
_entity_poly.type
_entity_poly.pdbx_seq_one_letter_code
_entity_poly.pdbx_strand_id
1 'polypeptide(L)'
;MVSLADFLHFPATWVEWCKTHAQANHWSEEVELLFEEKHQILQFLGWHAGWWLSKATTCLTDNPELNEGLIAYAGCQAALHHKLTKSFAHT
;
A
#
# COMPACT_ATOMS: atom_id res chain seq x y z
N MET A 1 -38.63 -41.52 -0.98
CA MET A 1 -39.51 -40.42 -1.42
C MET A 1 -38.87 -39.14 -0.89
N VAL A 2 -38.05 -38.46 -1.69
CA VAL A 2 -37.37 -37.20 -1.28
C VAL A 2 -38.44 -36.12 -1.20
N SER A 3 -38.51 -35.42 -0.07
CA SER A 3 -39.57 -34.44 0.20
C SER A 3 -39.36 -33.18 -0.65
N LEU A 4 -40.43 -32.52 -1.05
CA LEU A 4 -40.40 -31.19 -1.69
C LEU A 4 -39.65 -30.16 -0.83
N ALA A 5 -39.59 -30.37 0.48
CA ALA A 5 -38.78 -29.58 1.42
C ALA A 5 -37.27 -29.78 1.21
N ASP A 6 -36.81 -30.99 0.88
CA ASP A 6 -35.40 -31.27 0.59
C ASP A 6 -34.98 -30.60 -0.73
N PHE A 7 -35.90 -30.52 -1.70
CA PHE A 7 -35.66 -29.87 -3.00
C PHE A 7 -35.65 -28.33 -2.93
N LEU A 8 -36.30 -27.73 -1.93
CA LEU A 8 -36.23 -26.28 -1.66
C LEU A 8 -35.05 -25.91 -0.74
N HIS A 9 -34.60 -26.82 0.12
CA HIS A 9 -33.42 -26.62 0.98
C HIS A 9 -32.09 -26.73 0.20
N PHE A 10 -32.03 -27.59 -0.81
CA PHE A 10 -30.86 -27.76 -1.67
C PHE A 10 -30.45 -26.46 -2.40
N PRO A 11 -31.30 -25.76 -3.16
CA PRO A 11 -30.91 -24.53 -3.84
C PRO A 11 -30.52 -23.41 -2.85
N ALA A 12 -31.18 -23.32 -1.69
CA ALA A 12 -30.81 -22.34 -0.67
C ALA A 12 -29.41 -22.60 -0.09
N THR A 13 -29.06 -23.86 0.16
CA THR A 13 -27.72 -24.24 0.66
C THR A 13 -26.62 -24.07 -0.39
N TRP A 14 -26.88 -24.38 -1.66
CA TRP A 14 -25.91 -24.10 -2.74
C TRP A 14 -25.70 -22.61 -2.99
N VAL A 15 -26.76 -21.80 -2.93
CA VAL A 15 -26.65 -20.35 -3.04
C VAL A 15 -25.81 -19.79 -1.89
N GLU A 16 -26.01 -20.27 -0.66
CA GLU A 16 -25.22 -19.84 0.48
C GLU A 16 -23.75 -20.28 0.38
N TRP A 17 -23.49 -21.48 -0.13
CA TRP A 17 -22.14 -21.94 -0.45
C TRP A 17 -21.47 -21.08 -1.53
N CYS A 18 -22.16 -20.78 -2.63
CA CYS A 18 -21.62 -19.93 -3.70
C CYS A 18 -21.28 -18.51 -3.19
N LYS A 19 -22.13 -17.93 -2.33
CA LYS A 19 -21.88 -16.60 -1.73
C LYS A 19 -20.65 -16.61 -0.83
N THR A 20 -20.58 -17.56 0.10
CA THR A 20 -19.46 -17.68 1.03
C THR A 20 -18.15 -17.99 0.30
N HIS A 21 -18.21 -18.82 -0.75
CA HIS A 21 -17.06 -19.09 -1.61
C HIS A 21 -16.64 -17.86 -2.43
N ALA A 22 -17.58 -17.09 -2.97
CA ALA A 22 -17.26 -15.85 -3.69
C ALA A 22 -16.63 -14.80 -2.77
N GLN A 23 -17.12 -14.68 -1.54
CA GLN A 23 -16.56 -13.78 -0.53
C GLN A 23 -15.15 -14.23 -0.10
N ALA A 24 -14.94 -15.53 0.09
CA ALA A 24 -13.62 -16.07 0.38
C ALA A 24 -12.61 -15.79 -0.75
N ASN A 25 -13.03 -15.95 -2.00
CA ASN A 25 -12.20 -15.61 -3.15
C ASN A 25 -11.87 -14.11 -3.20
N HIS A 26 -12.87 -13.25 -3.00
CA HIS A 26 -12.68 -11.79 -3.00
C HIS A 26 -11.72 -11.33 -1.89
N TRP A 27 -11.84 -11.90 -0.69
CA TRP A 27 -10.89 -11.61 0.40
C TRP A 27 -9.47 -12.07 0.09
N SER A 28 -9.31 -13.20 -0.61
CA SER A 28 -8.00 -13.63 -1.09
C SER A 28 -7.40 -12.61 -2.06
N GLU A 29 -8.20 -12.13 -3.01
CA GLU A 29 -7.79 -11.10 -3.97
C GLU A 29 -7.45 -9.77 -3.26
N GLU A 30 -8.25 -9.34 -2.29
CA GLU A 30 -7.99 -8.13 -1.50
C GLU A 30 -6.67 -8.22 -0.73
N VAL A 31 -6.36 -9.38 -0.14
CA VAL A 31 -5.09 -9.59 0.57
C VAL A 31 -3.91 -9.48 -0.40
N GLU A 32 -4.02 -10.08 -1.59
CA GLU A 32 -2.98 -9.97 -2.63
C GLU A 32 -2.78 -8.53 -3.10
N LEU A 33 -3.87 -7.79 -3.34
CA LEU A 33 -3.83 -6.38 -3.72
C LEU A 33 -3.18 -5.51 -2.64
N LEU A 34 -3.48 -5.75 -1.36
CA LEU A 34 -2.86 -5.01 -0.25
C LEU A 34 -1.34 -5.21 -0.21
N PHE A 35 -0.84 -6.42 -0.48
CA PHE A 35 0.61 -6.66 -0.54
C PHE A 35 1.26 -5.95 -1.72
N GLU A 36 0.59 -5.93 -2.87
CA GLU A 36 1.07 -5.21 -4.06
C GLU A 36 1.08 -3.69 -3.83
N GLU A 37 0.03 -3.12 -3.26
CA GLU A 37 -0.02 -1.70 -2.88
C GLU A 37 1.09 -1.36 -1.88
N LYS A 38 1.33 -2.22 -0.88
CA LYS A 38 2.45 -2.04 0.06
C LYS A 38 3.78 -2.00 -0.69
N HIS A 39 3.99 -2.92 -1.63
CA HIS A 39 5.21 -2.96 -2.43
C HIS A 39 5.37 -1.68 -3.28
N GLN A 40 4.30 -1.18 -3.89
CA GLN A 40 4.31 0.09 -4.61
C GLN A 40 4.61 1.29 -3.70
N ILE A 41 4.04 1.33 -2.49
CA ILE A 41 4.34 2.34 -1.48
C ILE A 41 5.83 2.33 -1.11
N LEU A 42 6.41 1.14 -0.89
CA LEU A 42 7.84 1.02 -0.56
C LEU A 42 8.74 1.56 -1.70
N GLN A 43 8.41 1.22 -2.95
CA GLN A 43 9.12 1.72 -4.13
C GLN A 43 9.01 3.24 -4.24
N PHE A 44 7.79 3.77 -4.08
CA PHE A 44 7.54 5.22 -4.11
C PHE A 44 8.35 5.95 -3.04
N LEU A 45 8.31 5.48 -1.79
CA LEU A 45 9.04 6.11 -0.69
C LEU A 45 10.55 6.10 -0.92
N GLY A 46 11.10 4.99 -1.44
CA GLY A 46 12.52 4.88 -1.78
C GLY A 46 12.93 5.86 -2.88
N TRP A 47 12.16 5.90 -3.97
CA TRP A 47 12.37 6.86 -5.05
C TRP A 47 12.26 8.31 -4.57
N HIS A 48 11.25 8.63 -3.77
CA HIS A 48 10.97 10.00 -3.32
C HIS A 48 12.03 10.49 -2.32
N ALA A 49 12.59 9.60 -1.49
CA ALA A 49 13.74 9.93 -0.65
C ALA A 49 14.95 10.37 -1.52
N GLY A 50 15.25 9.63 -2.60
CA GLY A 50 16.29 10.01 -3.55
C GLY A 50 15.99 11.32 -4.28
N TRP A 51 14.72 11.55 -4.63
CA TRP A 51 14.28 12.81 -5.22
C TRP A 51 14.52 14.02 -4.31
N TRP A 52 14.23 13.90 -3.01
CA TRP A 52 14.56 14.93 -2.03
C TRP A 52 16.06 15.22 -1.95
N LEU A 53 16.90 14.18 -1.94
CA LEU A 53 18.36 14.37 -1.95
C LEU A 53 18.85 15.10 -3.21
N SER A 54 18.29 14.78 -4.38
CA SER A 54 18.57 15.49 -5.63
C SER A 54 18.13 16.96 -5.59
N LYS A 55 17.01 17.26 -4.92
CA LYS A 55 16.53 18.64 -4.71
C LYS A 55 17.48 19.47 -3.86
N ALA A 56 18.15 18.88 -2.86
CA ALA A 56 19.13 19.58 -2.03
C ALA A 56 20.27 20.20 -2.85
N THR A 57 20.65 19.58 -3.96
CA THR A 57 21.75 20.05 -4.82
C THR A 57 21.29 20.87 -6.02
N THR A 58 20.04 20.72 -6.47
CA THR A 58 19.55 21.34 -7.71
C THR A 58 18.76 22.63 -7.50
N CYS A 59 18.24 22.88 -6.30
CA CYS A 59 17.37 24.00 -6.00
C CYS A 59 18.09 25.10 -5.20
N LEU A 60 19.35 25.36 -5.53
CA LEU A 60 20.16 26.40 -4.88
C LEU A 60 19.75 27.80 -5.36
N THR A 61 19.84 28.75 -4.46
CA THR A 61 19.53 30.17 -4.63
C THR A 61 20.76 31.03 -4.38
N ASP A 62 20.70 32.33 -4.67
CA ASP A 62 21.82 33.25 -4.41
C ASP A 62 22.05 33.52 -2.92
N ASN A 63 21.11 33.11 -2.04
CA ASN A 63 21.22 33.29 -0.60
C ASN A 63 21.80 32.03 0.08
N PRO A 64 22.98 32.13 0.71
CA PRO A 64 23.64 30.98 1.34
C PRO A 64 22.88 30.43 2.56
N GLU A 65 22.25 31.28 3.38
CA GLU A 65 21.47 30.84 4.54
C GLU A 65 20.22 30.07 4.12
N LEU A 66 19.57 30.53 3.05
CA LEU A 66 18.42 29.84 2.48
C LEU A 66 18.84 28.48 1.90
N ASN A 67 20.00 28.40 1.25
CA ASN A 67 20.53 27.14 0.72
C ASN A 67 20.80 26.12 1.82
N GLU A 68 21.40 26.55 2.93
CA GLU A 68 21.63 25.68 4.09
C GLU A 68 20.30 25.12 4.63
N GLY A 69 19.28 25.97 4.77
CA GLY A 69 17.95 25.56 5.19
C GLY A 69 17.29 24.57 4.22
N LEU A 70 17.40 24.80 2.92
CA LEU A 70 16.86 23.92 1.88
C LEU A 70 17.54 22.55 1.88
N ILE A 71 18.86 22.51 2.03
CA ILE A 71 19.64 21.27 2.13
C ILE A 71 19.24 20.49 3.38
N ALA A 72 19.17 21.17 4.54
CA ALA A 72 18.76 20.56 5.80
C ALA A 72 17.34 19.99 5.71
N TYR A 73 16.40 20.75 5.13
CA TYR A 73 15.02 20.32 4.98
C TYR A 73 14.89 19.12 4.05
N ALA A 74 15.53 19.15 2.88
CA ALA A 74 15.57 18.02 1.96
C ALA A 74 16.16 16.76 2.60
N GLY A 75 17.25 16.90 3.38
CA GLY A 75 17.83 15.81 4.16
C GLY A 75 16.85 15.22 5.18
N CYS A 76 16.14 16.07 5.92
CA CYS A 76 15.08 15.65 6.85
C CYS A 76 13.95 14.90 6.15
N GLN A 77 13.51 15.37 4.98
CA GLN A 77 12.46 14.72 4.20
C GLN A 77 12.92 13.36 3.69
N ALA A 78 14.13 13.23 3.14
CA ALA A 78 14.69 11.96 2.73
C ALA A 78 14.77 10.97 3.91
N ALA A 79 15.24 11.42 5.07
CA ALA A 79 15.30 10.60 6.28
C ALA A 79 13.91 10.15 6.76
N LEU A 80 12.89 11.01 6.68
CA LEU A 80 11.51 10.66 7.02
C LEU A 80 10.96 9.57 6.09
N HIS A 81 11.18 9.70 4.78
CA HIS A 81 10.73 8.70 3.80
C HIS A 81 11.41 7.35 4.06
N HIS A 82 12.72 7.34 4.35
CA HIS A 82 13.41 6.10 4.74
C HIS A 82 12.87 5.47 6.02
N LYS A 83 12.48 6.27 7.02
CA LYS A 83 11.82 5.77 8.24
C LYS A 83 10.47 5.13 7.92
N LEU A 84 9.66 5.77 7.07
CA LEU A 84 8.39 5.22 6.61
C LEU A 84 8.60 3.90 5.85
N THR A 85 9.56 3.83 4.92
CA THR A 85 9.91 2.59 4.21
C THR A 85 10.22 1.46 5.19
N LYS A 86 11.05 1.72 6.22
CA LYS A 86 11.39 0.72 7.24
C LYS A 86 10.16 0.28 8.05
N SER A 87 9.26 1.20 8.38
CA SER A 87 8.02 0.89 9.10
C SER A 87 7.11 -0.03 8.28
N PHE A 88 6.87 0.30 7.01
CA PHE A 88 6.02 -0.50 6.12
C PHE A 88 6.66 -1.82 5.69
N ALA A 89 7.99 -1.92 5.71
CA ALA A 89 8.69 -3.17 5.42
C ALA A 89 8.69 -4.17 6.60
N HIS A 90 8.49 -3.70 7.84
CA HIS A 90 8.55 -4.53 9.05
C HIS A 90 7.17 -5.03 9.54
N THR A 91 6.13 -4.88 8.72
CA THR A 91 4.80 -5.47 8.91
C THR A 91 4.55 -6.41 7.74
#